data_AF-A0A132UAP3-F1
#
_entry.id   AF-A0A132UAP3-F1
#
_cell.length_a   1.000
_cell.length_b   1.000
_cell.length_c   1.000
_cell.angle_alpha   90.00
_cell.angle_beta   90.00
_cell.angle_gamma   90.00
#
_symmetry.space_group_name_H-M   'P 1'
#
loop_
_entity.id
_entity.type
_entity.pdbx_description
1 polymer ?
#
loop_
_entity_poly.entity_id
_entity_poly.type
_entity_poly.pdbx_seq_one_letter_code
_entity_poly.pdbx_strand_id
1 'polypeptide(L)' 'MNSIDKIRFILLYGNEPEIKCYGYMELNQEGNMIALYNRYGEELDMYGGHEFVRVRTLGKFDDEDRDNFYSLLESDGVG' A
#
# COMPACT_ATOMS: atom_id res chain seq x y z
N MET A 1 -8.26 -5.16 13.36
CA MET A 1 -8.03 -5.61 11.98
C MET A 1 -7.16 -4.60 11.27
N ASN A 2 -6.15 -5.08 10.56
CA ASN A 2 -5.32 -4.28 9.68
C ASN A 2 -6.13 -3.94 8.41
N SER A 3 -5.64 -2.99 7.61
CA SER A 3 -6.27 -2.61 6.35
C SER A 3 -5.27 -2.29 5.28
N ILE A 4 -5.64 -2.57 4.03
CA ILE A 4 -4.90 -2.13 2.84
C ILE A 4 -5.60 -0.95 2.20
N ASP A 5 -4.86 0.12 1.99
CA ASP A 5 -5.30 1.26 1.20
C ASP A 5 -4.49 1.37 -0.09
N LYS A 6 -5.20 1.58 -1.21
CA LYS A 6 -4.58 2.00 -2.46
C LYS A 6 -4.14 3.46 -2.32
N ILE A 7 -2.89 3.73 -2.65
CA ILE A 7 -2.30 5.07 -2.62
C ILE A 7 -1.80 5.47 -4.01
N ARG A 8 -1.68 6.77 -4.24
CA ARG A 8 -1.01 7.35 -5.41
C ARG A 8 0.19 8.16 -4.92
N PHE A 9 1.38 7.82 -5.39
CA PHE A 9 2.60 8.55 -5.07
C PHE A 9 2.59 9.93 -5.74
N ILE A 10 2.90 10.94 -4.94
CA ILE A 10 3.33 12.28 -5.34
C ILE A 10 4.85 12.29 -5.48
N LEU A 11 5.56 11.75 -4.47
CA LEU A 11 7.00 11.48 -4.51
C LEU A 11 7.27 10.00 -4.21
N LEU A 12 8.17 9.40 -4.99
CA LEU A 12 8.71 8.07 -4.77
C LEU A 12 10.22 8.19 -4.64
N TYR A 13 10.77 7.83 -3.47
CA TYR A 13 12.18 8.04 -3.14
C TYR A 13 12.64 9.49 -3.31
N GLY A 14 11.84 10.45 -2.85
CA GLY A 14 12.12 11.89 -2.97
C GLY A 14 12.00 12.48 -4.38
N ASN A 15 11.60 11.68 -5.38
CA ASN A 15 11.49 12.11 -6.78
C ASN A 15 10.04 12.07 -7.27
N GLU A 16 9.67 13.00 -8.14
CA GLU A 16 8.37 12.95 -8.82
C GLU A 16 8.35 11.73 -9.78
N PRO A 17 7.38 10.81 -9.66
CA PRO A 17 7.31 9.66 -10.54
C PRO A 17 7.05 10.08 -12.00
N GLU A 18 7.78 9.51 -12.96
CA GLU A 18 7.63 9.83 -14.40
C GLU A 18 6.22 9.50 -14.95
N ILE A 19 5.54 8.54 -14.33
CA ILE A 19 4.17 8.15 -14.63
C ILE A 19 3.35 8.10 -13.35
N LYS A 20 2.02 8.19 -13.46
CA LYS A 20 1.12 7.98 -12.32
C LYS A 20 1.44 6.64 -11.65
N CYS A 21 2.08 6.70 -10.50
CA CYS A 21 2.53 5.53 -9.76
C CYS A 21 1.57 5.27 -8.60
N TYR A 22 0.93 4.11 -8.62
CA TYR A 22 0.11 3.63 -7.52
C TYR A 22 0.91 2.65 -6.67
N GLY A 23 0.46 2.47 -5.44
CA GLY A 23 0.96 1.47 -4.52
C GLY A 23 -0.07 1.16 -3.46
N TYR A 24 0.38 0.50 -2.41
CA TYR A 24 -0.47 0.08 -1.31
C TYR A 24 0.16 0.44 0.02
N MET A 25 -0.68 0.78 0.98
CA MET A 25 -0.27 1.11 2.35
C MET A 25 -1.01 0.17 3.29
N GLU A 26 -0.24 -0.55 4.11
CA GLU A 26 -0.79 -1.36 5.19
C GLU A 26 -0.88 -0.52 6.47
N LEU A 27 -2.05 -0.52 7.06
CA LEU A 27 -2.33 0.13 8.35
C LEU A 27 -2.65 -0.93 9.39
N ASN A 28 -2.11 -0.76 10.59
CA ASN A 28 -2.51 -1.55 11.74
C ASN A 28 -3.90 -1.11 12.27
N GLN A 29 -4.36 -1.77 13.34
CA GLN A 29 -5.68 -1.53 13.93
C GLN A 29 -5.88 -0.10 14.48
N GLU A 30 -4.78 0.58 14.81
CA GLU A 30 -4.78 1.96 15.31
C GLU A 30 -4.74 3.00 14.16
N GLY A 31 -4.65 2.53 12.92
CA GLY A 31 -4.50 3.38 11.74
C GLY A 31 -3.05 3.84 11.49
N ASN A 32 -2.08 3.28 12.22
CA ASN A 32 -0.67 3.56 11.99
C ASN A 32 -0.18 2.77 10.78
N MET A 33 0.58 3.43 9.91
CA MET A 33 1.22 2.78 8.76
C MET A 33 2.33 1.86 9.24
N ILE A 34 2.31 0.62 8.79
CA ILE A 34 3.30 -0.41 9.18
C ILE A 34 4.06 -1.00 7.99
N ALA A 35 3.57 -0.81 6.76
CA ALA A 35 4.28 -1.15 5.54
C ALA A 35 3.80 -0.33 4.34
N LEU A 36 4.67 -0.20 3.33
CA LEU A 36 4.39 0.42 2.04
C LEU A 36 4.78 -0.55 0.93
N TYR A 37 3.99 -0.59 -0.13
CA TYR A 37 4.20 -1.47 -1.27
C TYR A 37 4.09 -0.69 -2.58
N ASN A 38 4.88 -1.10 -3.56
CA ASN A 38 4.72 -0.62 -4.93
C ASN A 38 3.51 -1.29 -5.60
N ARG A 39 3.25 -0.93 -6.88
CA ARG A 39 2.15 -1.49 -7.67
C ARG A 39 2.20 -3.01 -7.88
N TYR A 40 3.34 -3.65 -7.62
CA TYR A 40 3.56 -5.08 -7.78
C TYR A 40 3.45 -5.84 -6.45
N GLY A 41 3.10 -5.16 -5.35
CA GLY A 41 3.05 -5.76 -4.02
C GLY A 41 4.43 -5.96 -3.38
N GLU A 42 5.50 -5.40 -3.97
CA GLU A 42 6.84 -5.44 -3.40
C GLU A 42 6.97 -4.35 -2.34
N GLU A 43 7.51 -4.72 -1.18
CA GLU A 43 7.70 -3.81 -0.05
C GLU A 43 8.72 -2.71 -0.38
N LEU A 44 8.41 -1.48 0.03
CA LEU A 44 9.25 -0.29 -0.11
C LEU A 44 9.78 0.14 1.26
N ASP A 45 10.93 0.82 1.25
CA ASP A 45 11.45 1.47 2.45
C ASP A 45 10.52 2.61 2.88
N MET A 46 9.82 2.44 4.00
CA MET A 46 8.88 3.43 4.51
C MET A 46 9.50 4.81 4.76
N TYR A 47 10.81 4.87 5.04
CA TYR A 47 11.53 6.10 5.32
C TYR A 47 12.28 6.65 4.09
N GLY A 48 12.01 6.11 2.90
CA GLY A 48 12.66 6.51 1.65
C GLY A 48 12.33 7.92 1.14
N GLY A 49 11.55 8.73 1.88
CA GLY A 49 11.14 10.06 1.43
C GLY A 49 9.97 10.02 0.44
N HIS A 50 8.97 9.19 0.74
CA HIS A 50 7.75 9.08 -0.07
C HIS A 50 6.72 10.12 0.32
N GLU A 51 6.02 10.67 -0.67
CA GLU A 51 4.80 11.45 -0.47
C GLU A 51 3.69 10.81 -1.29
N PHE A 52 2.50 10.68 -0.72
CA PHE A 52 1.39 10.02 -1.40
C PHE A 52 0.05 10.49 -0.87
N VAL A 53 -0.99 10.23 -1.65
CA VAL A 53 -2.38 10.44 -1.25
C VAL A 53 -3.13 9.11 -1.23
N ARG A 54 -3.98 8.94 -0.23
CA ARG A 54 -4.90 7.80 -0.16
C ARG A 54 -5.96 7.94 -1.26
N VAL A 55 -6.19 6.86 -2.01
CA VAL A 55 -7.19 6.81 -3.09
C VAL A 55 -8.46 6.14 -2.59
N ARG A 56 -8.35 4.90 -2.10
CA ARG A 56 -9.45 4.12 -1.53
C ARG A 56 -8.92 2.99 -0.65
N THR A 57 -9.74 2.53 0.29
CA THR A 57 -9.49 1.28 1.03
C THR A 57 -9.87 0.09 0.17
N LEU A 58 -8.99 -0.91 0.11
CA LEU A 58 -9.27 -2.20 -0.55
C LEU A 58 -10.02 -3.14 0.38
N GLY A 59 -9.60 -3.23 1.65
CA GLY A 59 -10.23 -4.12 2.61
C GLY A 59 -9.51 -4.17 3.96
N LYS A 60 -10.02 -5.03 4.84
CA LYS A 60 -9.46 -5.33 6.16
C LYS A 60 -9.10 -6.80 6.25
N PHE A 61 -8.09 -7.11 7.04
CA PHE A 61 -7.63 -8.47 7.33
C PHE A 61 -7.09 -8.53 8.77
N ASP A 62 -6.88 -9.73 9.29
CA ASP A 62 -6.22 -9.96 10.58
C ASP A 62 -4.96 -10.83 10.41
N ASP A 63 -4.27 -11.08 11.52
CA ASP A 63 -2.99 -11.79 11.49
C ASP A 63 -3.15 -13.29 11.17
N GLU A 64 -4.35 -13.85 11.32
CA GLU A 64 -4.69 -15.23 10.92
C GLU A 64 -5.05 -15.31 9.43
N ASP A 65 -5.38 -14.17 8.81
CA ASP A 65 -5.90 -14.05 7.44
C ASP A 65 -4.94 -13.29 6.51
N ARG A 66 -3.64 -13.62 6.56
CA ARG A 66 -2.64 -13.03 5.66
C ARG A 66 -2.86 -13.44 4.19
N ASP A 67 -3.60 -14.50 3.91
CA ASP A 67 -4.00 -14.87 2.55
C ASP A 67 -5.01 -13.87 1.94
N ASN A 68 -5.85 -13.26 2.77
CA ASN A 68 -6.75 -12.21 2.33
C ASN A 68 -6.02 -10.91 1.99
N PHE A 69 -4.88 -10.62 2.62
CA PHE A 69 -4.00 -9.52 2.16
C PHE A 69 -3.63 -9.70 0.68
N TYR A 70 -3.17 -10.89 0.28
CA TYR A 70 -2.81 -11.16 -1.11
C TYR A 70 -4.03 -11.14 -2.03
N SER A 71 -5.14 -11.71 -1.58
CA SER A 71 -6.41 -11.70 -2.32
C SER A 71 -6.90 -10.26 -2.60
N LEU A 72 -6.73 -9.34 -1.64
CA LEU A 72 -7.07 -7.92 -1.82
C LEU A 72 -6.18 -7.26 -2.87
N LEU A 73 -4.87 -7.53 -2.86
CA LEU A 73 -3.95 -7.03 -3.88
C LEU A 73 -4.28 -7.58 -5.27
N GLU A 74 -4.51 -8.88 -5.38
CA GLU A 74 -4.92 -9.54 -6.62
C GLU A 74 -6.22 -8.97 -7.18
N SER A 75 -7.20 -8.68 -6.31
CA SER A 75 -8.46 -8.05 -6.72
C SER A 75 -8.29 -6.65 -7.32
N ASP A 76 -7.22 -5.94 -6.95
CA ASP A 76 -6.87 -4.62 -7.51
C ASP A 76 -5.89 -4.72 -8.69
N GLY A 77 -5.59 -5.95 -9.14
CA GLY A 77 -4.82 -6.25 -10.35
C GLY A 77 -3.32 -6.46 -10.12
N VAL A 78 -2.89 -6.78 -8.90
CA VAL A 78 -1.52 -7.21 -8.60
C VAL A 78 -1.39 -8.70 -8.94
N GLY A 79 -0.43 -9.07 -9.79
CA GLY A 79 -0.18 -10.46 -10.20
C GLY A 79 1.01 -10.58 -11.12
#